data_AF-I3CK92-F1
#
_entry.id   AF-I3CK92-F1
#
_cell.length_a   1.000
_cell.length_b   1.000
_cell.length_c   1.000
_cell.angle_alpha   90.00
_cell.angle_beta   90.00
_cell.angle_gamma   90.00
#
_symmetry.space_group_name_H-M   'P 1'
#
loop_
_entity.id
_entity.type
_entity.pdbx_description
1 polymer ?
#
loop_
_entity_poly.entity_id
_entity_poly.type
_entity_poly.pdbx_seq_one_letter_code
_entity_poly.pdbx_strand_id
1 'polypeptide(L)'
;MPYFCCNQVQALEKTFKAIQLQRMQGIPIVNPALQVEAINFQVWEKYCVGILITPWFMNLLVLPDSTEQLHYSPKSDEKITYHFPSGEYEFLVCYEESLGIYHSCSLFSPMFDFTTQEIAKQTAQQVLMLLMQPVELMEKKGISRRDLLRGKARE
;
A
#
# COMPACT_ATOMS: atom_id res chain seq x y z
N MET A 1 -12.95 -18.86 -0.01
CA MET A 1 -11.87 -17.94 -0.43
C MET A 1 -11.95 -16.48 0.11
N PRO A 2 -12.79 -16.07 1.08
CA PRO A 2 -12.62 -14.75 1.74
C PRO A 2 -11.56 -14.73 2.86
N TYR A 3 -11.26 -15.87 3.47
CA TYR A 3 -10.49 -15.95 4.71
C TYR A 3 -8.99 -15.67 4.55
N PHE A 4 -8.41 -15.91 3.36
CA PHE A 4 -6.96 -15.71 3.16
C PHE A 4 -6.60 -14.22 3.29
N CYS A 5 -7.38 -13.33 2.67
CA CYS A 5 -7.14 -11.89 2.69
C CYS A 5 -7.25 -11.34 4.13
N CYS A 6 -8.22 -11.80 4.92
CA CYS A 6 -8.33 -11.40 6.33
C CYS A 6 -7.08 -11.78 7.15
N ASN A 7 -6.60 -13.03 7.02
CA ASN A 7 -5.41 -13.49 7.74
C ASN A 7 -4.15 -12.73 7.31
N GLN A 8 -3.99 -12.47 6.00
CA GLN A 8 -2.85 -11.71 5.48
C GLN A 8 -2.86 -10.26 5.95
N VAL A 9 -4.02 -9.62 6.01
CA VAL A 9 -4.16 -8.25 6.52
C VAL A 9 -3.80 -8.16 8.00
N GLN A 10 -4.20 -9.15 8.81
CA GLN A 10 -3.81 -9.20 10.22
C GLN A 10 -2.30 -9.40 10.38
N ALA A 11 -1.69 -10.28 9.59
CA ALA A 11 -0.24 -10.46 9.57
C ALA A 11 0.48 -9.17 9.15
N LEU A 12 0.01 -8.53 8.09
CA LEU A 12 0.53 -7.26 7.57
C LEU A 12 0.55 -6.18 8.66
N GLU A 13 -0.58 -5.91 9.31
CA GLU A 13 -0.63 -4.90 10.36
C GLU A 13 0.30 -5.24 11.52
N LYS A 14 0.33 -6.51 11.95
CA LYS A 14 1.19 -6.97 13.03
C LYS A 14 2.67 -6.76 12.68
N THR A 15 3.06 -7.13 11.47
CA THR A 15 4.42 -6.92 10.95
C THR A 15 4.78 -5.45 10.98
N PHE A 16 3.98 -4.58 10.37
CA PHE A 16 4.32 -3.15 10.30
C PHE A 16 4.25 -2.43 11.66
N LYS A 17 3.39 -2.87 12.60
CA LYS A 17 3.41 -2.42 14.00
C LYS A 17 4.71 -2.81 14.70
N ALA A 18 5.22 -4.03 14.46
CA ALA A 18 6.54 -4.43 14.98
C ALA A 18 7.67 -3.59 14.37
N ILE A 19 7.61 -3.31 13.07
CA ILE A 19 8.56 -2.42 12.37
C ILE A 19 8.59 -1.03 13.00
N GLN A 20 7.41 -0.47 13.28
CA GLN A 20 7.29 0.82 13.95
C GLN A 20 8.04 0.85 15.27
N LEU A 21 7.86 -0.18 16.10
CA LEU A 21 8.44 -0.27 17.44
C LEU A 21 9.94 -0.59 17.44
N GLN A 22 10.42 -1.37 16.47
CA GLN A 22 11.79 -1.89 16.47
C GLN A 22 12.74 -1.08 15.59
N ARG A 23 12.30 -0.74 14.37
CA ARG A 23 13.16 -0.16 13.33
C ARG A 23 12.92 1.34 13.16
N MET A 24 11.69 1.81 13.36
CA MET A 24 11.33 3.21 13.09
C MET A 24 11.33 4.11 14.33
N GLN A 25 11.51 3.54 15.52
CA GLN A 25 11.51 4.33 16.76
C GLN A 25 12.61 5.40 16.74
N GLY A 26 12.22 6.67 16.95
CA GLY A 26 13.15 7.79 16.97
C GLY A 26 13.60 8.30 15.60
N ILE A 27 13.13 7.70 14.49
CA ILE A 27 13.44 8.20 13.15
C ILE A 27 12.58 9.45 12.86
N PRO A 28 13.17 10.58 12.41
CA PRO A 28 12.45 11.83 12.18
C PRO A 28 11.28 11.78 11.19
N ILE A 29 11.25 10.78 10.30
CA ILE A 29 10.17 10.60 9.32
C ILE A 29 8.85 10.09 9.93
N VAL A 30 8.88 9.60 11.17
CA VAL A 30 7.69 9.05 11.83
C VAL A 30 6.76 10.17 12.26
N ASN A 31 5.57 10.23 11.66
CA ASN A 31 4.49 11.12 12.06
C ASN A 31 3.72 10.53 13.27
N PRO A 32 3.83 11.11 14.47
CA PRO A 32 3.20 10.57 15.68
C PRO A 32 1.67 10.69 15.70
N ALA A 33 1.06 11.47 14.80
CA ALA A 33 -0.39 11.60 14.67
C ALA A 33 -1.04 10.41 13.96
N LEU A 34 -0.22 9.50 13.40
CA LEU A 34 -0.66 8.36 12.60
C LEU A 34 -0.29 7.04 13.26
N GLN A 35 -0.98 6.00 12.82
CA GLN A 35 -0.73 4.62 13.23
C GLN A 35 -0.77 3.69 12.02
N VAL A 36 -0.19 2.50 12.19
CA VAL A 36 -0.29 1.44 11.19
C VAL A 36 -1.74 0.96 11.09
N GLU A 37 -2.34 1.09 9.91
CA GLU A 37 -3.72 0.68 9.63
C GLU A 37 -3.86 0.20 8.18
N ALA A 38 -4.47 -0.97 8.02
CA ALA A 38 -4.80 -1.54 6.73
C ALA A 38 -6.21 -1.11 6.29
N ILE A 39 -6.31 -0.47 5.13
CA ILE A 39 -7.53 0.17 4.63
C ILE A 39 -8.07 -0.61 3.43
N ASN A 40 -9.33 -1.03 3.56
CA ASN A 40 -10.18 -1.56 2.49
C ASN A 40 -9.51 -2.66 1.64
N PHE A 41 -8.83 -3.61 2.31
CA PHE A 41 -8.30 -4.78 1.62
C PHE A 41 -9.43 -5.67 1.11
N GLN A 42 -9.38 -6.00 -0.17
CA GLN A 42 -10.36 -6.82 -0.85
C GLN A 42 -9.68 -7.84 -1.75
N VAL A 43 -10.38 -8.94 -2.02
CA VAL A 43 -9.94 -9.91 -3.02
C VAL A 43 -10.15 -9.31 -4.40
N TRP A 44 -9.06 -9.22 -5.16
CA TRP A 44 -9.05 -8.82 -6.56
C TRP A 44 -8.31 -9.90 -7.35
N GLU A 45 -9.03 -10.58 -8.24
CA GLU A 45 -8.58 -11.83 -8.89
C GLU A 45 -8.16 -12.89 -7.85
N LYS A 46 -6.86 -13.22 -7.81
CA LYS A 46 -6.26 -14.15 -6.84
C LYS A 46 -5.45 -13.45 -5.75
N TYR A 47 -5.48 -12.12 -5.71
CA TYR A 47 -4.68 -11.31 -4.80
C TYR A 47 -5.56 -10.61 -3.76
N CYS A 48 -4.96 -10.26 -2.62
CA CYS A 48 -5.57 -9.37 -1.65
C CYS A 48 -4.97 -7.97 -1.84
N VAL A 49 -5.78 -6.98 -2.20
CA VAL A 49 -5.35 -5.63 -2.58
C VAL A 49 -5.97 -4.60 -1.66
N GLY A 50 -5.18 -3.66 -1.17
CA GLY A 50 -5.63 -2.58 -0.29
C GLY A 50 -4.53 -1.55 -0.03
N ILE A 51 -4.79 -0.57 0.83
CA ILE A 51 -3.81 0.46 1.19
C ILE A 51 -3.31 0.22 2.61
N LEU A 52 -2.00 0.32 2.80
CA LEU A 52 -1.39 0.37 4.12
C LEU A 52 -1.02 1.82 4.45
N ILE A 53 -1.57 2.33 5.55
CA ILE A 53 -1.10 3.56 6.19
C ILE A 53 -0.08 3.17 7.24
N THR A 54 1.05 3.85 7.26
CA THR A 54 2.01 3.84 8.35
C THR A 54 2.34 5.29 8.73
N PRO A 55 2.97 5.52 9.90
CA PRO A 55 3.48 6.84 10.25
C PRO A 55 4.51 7.44 9.28
N TRP A 56 5.10 6.66 8.37
CA TRP A 56 6.19 7.12 7.50
C TRP A 56 5.90 6.98 6.00
N PHE A 57 4.92 6.16 5.59
CA PHE A 57 4.41 6.09 4.22
C PHE A 57 2.92 5.71 4.17
N MET A 58 2.29 5.96 3.01
CA MET A 58 1.05 5.33 2.56
C MET A 58 1.30 4.61 1.23
N ASN A 59 1.05 3.31 1.17
CA ASN A 59 1.32 2.49 0.00
C ASN A 59 0.08 1.68 -0.43
N LEU A 60 -0.11 1.56 -1.74
CA LEU A 60 -0.97 0.52 -2.32
C LEU A 60 -0.23 -0.80 -2.27
N LEU A 61 -0.87 -1.84 -1.73
CA LEU A 61 -0.28 -3.16 -1.58
C LEU A 61 -1.08 -4.22 -2.33
N VAL A 62 -0.34 -5.17 -2.90
CA VAL A 62 -0.87 -6.43 -3.43
C VAL A 62 -0.22 -7.56 -2.64
N LEU A 63 -1.04 -8.39 -2.00
CA LEU A 63 -0.62 -9.56 -1.23
C LEU A 63 -0.96 -10.82 -2.05
N PRO A 64 0.04 -11.53 -2.61
CA PRO A 64 -0.16 -12.84 -3.22
C PRO A 64 -0.47 -13.89 -2.16
N ASP A 65 -1.10 -15.00 -2.54
CA ASP A 65 -1.34 -16.12 -1.62
C ASP A 65 0.01 -16.68 -1.10
N SER A 66 0.17 -16.73 0.22
CA SER A 66 1.36 -17.24 0.91
C SER A 66 1.75 -18.68 0.52
N THR A 67 0.79 -19.49 0.06
CA THR A 67 1.04 -20.88 -0.35
C THR A 67 1.85 -21.00 -1.64
N GLU A 68 1.86 -19.95 -2.48
CA GLU A 68 2.66 -19.90 -3.72
C GLU A 68 4.11 -19.42 -3.49
N GLN A 69 4.50 -19.08 -2.25
CA GLN A 69 5.69 -18.25 -1.97
C GLN A 69 6.89 -19.00 -1.35
N LEU A 70 6.79 -20.30 -1.08
CA LEU A 70 7.73 -21.06 -0.23
C LEU A 70 9.20 -21.12 -0.71
N HIS A 71 9.50 -20.68 -1.95
CA HIS A 71 10.83 -20.83 -2.57
C HIS A 71 11.36 -19.57 -3.26
N TYR A 72 10.76 -18.41 -3.02
CA TYR A 72 11.13 -17.21 -3.75
C TYR A 72 11.87 -16.21 -2.86
N SER A 73 13.07 -15.83 -3.31
CA SER A 73 13.88 -14.76 -2.73
C SER A 73 13.91 -13.59 -3.71
N PRO A 74 13.20 -12.49 -3.44
CA PRO A 74 13.18 -11.35 -4.35
C PRO A 74 14.56 -10.75 -4.51
N LYS A 75 14.88 -10.29 -5.72
CA LYS A 75 16.08 -9.48 -5.94
C LYS A 75 15.84 -8.06 -5.42
N SER A 76 16.92 -7.38 -5.02
CA SER A 76 16.87 -5.92 -4.81
C SER A 76 16.33 -5.27 -6.09
N ASP A 77 15.34 -4.39 -5.94
CA ASP A 77 14.73 -3.61 -7.02
C ASP A 77 13.90 -4.40 -8.05
N GLU A 78 13.51 -5.63 -7.71
CA GLU A 78 12.57 -6.39 -8.54
C GLU A 78 11.21 -5.70 -8.60
N LYS A 79 10.64 -5.64 -9.80
CA LYS A 79 9.42 -4.91 -10.11
C LYS A 79 8.41 -5.79 -10.82
N ILE A 80 7.13 -5.58 -10.51
CA ILE A 80 6.01 -6.26 -11.14
C ILE A 80 4.93 -5.23 -11.51
N THR A 81 4.31 -5.39 -12.68
CA THR A 81 3.26 -4.49 -13.17
C THR A 81 1.89 -5.14 -13.07
N TYR A 82 0.94 -4.43 -12.48
CA TYR A 82 -0.47 -4.82 -12.40
C TYR A 82 -1.35 -3.90 -13.25
N HIS A 83 -2.38 -4.47 -13.87
CA HIS A 83 -3.33 -3.75 -14.71
C HIS A 83 -4.64 -3.57 -13.93
N PHE A 84 -4.81 -2.41 -13.32
CA PHE A 84 -6.06 -2.01 -12.68
C PHE A 84 -6.99 -1.33 -13.70
N PRO A 85 -8.30 -1.19 -13.40
CA PRO A 85 -9.22 -0.45 -14.27
C PRO A 85 -8.77 0.98 -14.61
N SER A 86 -8.05 1.62 -13.69
CA SER A 86 -7.46 2.96 -13.84
C SER A 86 -6.14 3.00 -14.62
N GLY A 87 -5.58 1.85 -14.99
CA GLY A 87 -4.37 1.71 -15.78
C GLY A 87 -3.34 0.75 -15.18
N GLU A 88 -2.12 0.85 -15.71
CA GLU A 88 -0.97 0.05 -15.29
C GLU A 88 -0.20 0.72 -14.16
N TYR A 89 0.20 -0.08 -13.17
CA TYR A 89 0.92 0.36 -11.99
C TYR A 89 2.09 -0.58 -11.72
N GLU A 90 3.28 0.00 -11.55
CA GLU A 90 4.50 -0.71 -11.19
C GLU A 90 4.63 -0.79 -9.66
N PHE A 91 4.91 -2.00 -9.17
CA PHE A 91 5.12 -2.28 -7.77
C PHE A 91 6.53 -2.84 -7.56
N LEU A 92 7.13 -2.49 -6.44
CA LEU A 92 8.33 -3.14 -5.93
C LEU A 92 7.96 -4.47 -5.28
N VAL A 93 8.73 -5.51 -5.57
CA VAL A 93 8.62 -6.79 -4.89
C VAL A 93 9.37 -6.70 -3.57
N CYS A 94 8.63 -6.81 -2.47
CA CYS A 94 9.14 -6.68 -1.12
C CYS A 94 9.02 -8.00 -0.37
N TYR A 95 9.83 -8.16 0.66
CA TYR A 95 9.81 -9.34 1.53
C TYR A 95 9.96 -8.91 2.98
N GLU A 96 9.13 -9.49 3.84
CA GLU A 96 9.27 -9.40 5.29
C GLU A 96 9.09 -10.80 5.87
N GLU A 97 10.02 -11.27 6.70
CA GLU A 97 10.06 -12.66 7.19
C GLU A 97 8.73 -13.11 7.83
N SER A 98 8.05 -12.19 8.53
CA SER A 98 6.78 -12.46 9.21
C SER A 98 5.53 -12.39 8.31
N LEU A 99 5.68 -11.92 7.07
CA LEU A 99 4.60 -11.68 6.12
C LEU A 99 4.75 -12.49 4.81
N GLY A 100 5.98 -12.77 4.40
CA GLY A 100 6.31 -13.29 3.09
C GLY A 100 6.47 -12.17 2.06
N ILE A 101 6.19 -12.51 0.80
CA ILE A 101 6.29 -11.58 -0.33
C ILE A 101 5.03 -10.73 -0.38
N TYR A 102 5.24 -9.44 -0.58
CA TYR A 102 4.18 -8.49 -0.89
C TYR A 102 4.69 -7.50 -1.92
N HIS A 103 3.78 -6.92 -2.70
CA HIS A 103 4.15 -5.93 -3.69
C HIS A 103 3.68 -4.56 -3.21
N SER A 104 4.54 -3.55 -3.30
CA SER A 104 4.24 -2.20 -2.83
C SER A 104 4.40 -1.14 -3.92
N CYS A 105 3.42 -0.24 -3.99
CA CYS A 105 3.47 0.96 -4.80
C CYS A 105 3.33 2.17 -3.87
N SER A 106 4.37 3.00 -3.80
CA SER A 106 4.41 4.17 -2.93
C SER A 106 3.42 5.24 -3.42
N LEU A 107 2.51 5.68 -2.56
CA LEU A 107 1.57 6.75 -2.88
C LEU A 107 2.00 8.06 -2.22
N PHE A 108 2.30 8.02 -0.92
CA PHE A 108 2.74 9.17 -0.15
C PHE A 108 3.90 8.81 0.77
N SER A 109 4.98 9.60 0.68
CA SER A 109 6.03 9.66 1.67
C SER A 109 6.77 11.00 1.52
N PRO A 110 7.19 11.65 2.62
CA PRO A 110 6.84 11.35 4.01
C PRO A 110 5.36 11.66 4.32
N MET A 111 4.86 11.20 5.47
CA MET A 111 3.44 11.34 5.86
C MET A 111 3.11 12.63 6.62
N PHE A 112 3.96 13.66 6.54
CA PHE A 112 3.82 14.89 7.33
C PHE A 112 2.60 15.74 6.96
N ASP A 113 2.15 15.67 5.71
CA ASP A 113 0.96 16.40 5.24
C ASP A 113 -0.35 15.87 5.85
N PHE A 114 -0.32 14.70 6.50
CA PHE A 114 -1.47 14.09 7.16
C PHE A 114 -1.48 14.41 8.65
N THR A 115 -2.29 15.40 9.04
CA THR A 115 -2.36 15.87 10.43
C THR A 115 -3.15 14.95 11.37
N THR A 116 -3.99 14.07 10.82
CA THR A 116 -4.77 13.09 11.59
C THR A 116 -4.93 11.78 10.84
N GLN A 117 -5.13 10.69 11.58
CA GLN A 117 -5.44 9.37 11.01
C GLN A 117 -6.68 9.41 10.09
N GLU A 118 -7.71 10.16 10.47
CA GLU A 118 -8.95 10.24 9.69
C GLU A 118 -8.73 10.84 8.29
N ILE A 119 -7.90 11.88 8.18
CA ILE A 119 -7.54 12.48 6.87
C ILE A 119 -6.78 11.47 6.01
N ALA A 120 -5.85 10.72 6.61
CA ALA A 120 -5.12 9.67 5.90
C ALA A 120 -6.05 8.55 5.41
N LYS A 121 -7.02 8.14 6.24
CA LYS A 121 -8.03 7.13 5.89
C LYS A 121 -8.93 7.57 4.74
N GLN A 122 -9.45 8.79 4.79
CA GLN A 122 -10.28 9.35 3.72
C GLN A 122 -9.52 9.41 2.40
N THR A 123 -8.25 9.81 2.44
CA THR A 123 -7.37 9.83 1.27
C THR A 123 -7.14 8.42 0.72
N ALA A 124 -6.82 7.45 1.58
CA ALA A 124 -6.65 6.05 1.18
C ALA A 124 -7.92 5.48 0.52
N GLN A 125 -9.08 5.69 1.12
CA GLN A 125 -10.36 5.25 0.55
C GLN A 125 -10.62 5.87 -0.83
N GLN A 126 -10.30 7.15 -1.00
CA GLN A 126 -10.46 7.84 -2.28
C GLN A 126 -9.50 7.28 -3.34
N VAL A 127 -8.24 7.00 -2.99
CA VAL A 127 -7.27 6.38 -3.91
C VAL A 127 -7.77 5.02 -4.39
N LEU A 128 -8.23 4.15 -3.48
CA LEU A 128 -8.77 2.84 -3.86
C LEU A 128 -10.00 2.95 -4.75
N MET A 129 -10.89 3.91 -4.48
CA MET A 129 -12.06 4.14 -5.32
C MET A 129 -11.65 4.57 -6.74
N LEU A 130 -10.65 5.45 -6.87
CA LEU A 130 -10.13 5.88 -8.17
C LEU A 130 -9.40 4.75 -8.89
N LEU A 131 -8.65 3.92 -8.17
CA LEU A 131 -7.91 2.77 -8.72
C LEU A 131 -8.84 1.81 -9.46
N MET A 132 -10.06 1.65 -8.96
CA MET A 132 -11.08 0.74 -9.51
C MET A 132 -12.00 1.41 -10.56
N GLN A 133 -11.79 2.69 -10.89
CA GLN A 133 -12.53 3.36 -11.96
C GLN A 133 -11.78 3.26 -13.30
N PRO A 134 -12.50 3.07 -14.42
CA PRO A 134 -11.95 3.20 -15.76
C PRO A 134 -11.23 4.53 -15.98
N VAL A 135 -10.12 4.47 -16.72
CA VAL A 135 -9.27 5.61 -17.10
C VAL A 135 -10.10 6.77 -17.67
N GLU A 136 -11.03 6.48 -18.55
CA GLU A 136 -11.84 7.46 -19.28
C GLU A 136 -12.71 8.29 -18.32
N LEU A 137 -13.07 7.71 -17.17
CA LEU A 137 -13.83 8.39 -16.13
C LEU A 137 -12.93 9.24 -15.21
N MET A 138 -11.65 8.90 -15.06
CA MET A 138 -10.67 9.72 -14.33
C MET A 138 -10.26 10.96 -15.12
N GLU A 139 -10.02 10.80 -16.43
CA GLU A 139 -9.68 11.91 -17.33
C GLU A 139 -10.81 12.93 -17.43
N LYS A 140 -12.07 12.48 -17.50
CA LYS A 140 -13.26 13.35 -17.44
C LYS A 140 -13.39 14.11 -16.12
N LYS A 141 -12.85 13.58 -15.02
CA LYS A 141 -12.79 14.26 -13.70
C LYS A 141 -11.56 15.16 -13.54
N GLY A 142 -10.70 15.27 -14.56
CA GLY A 142 -9.49 16.09 -14.52
C GLY A 142 -8.40 15.54 -13.59
N ILE A 143 -8.45 14.26 -13.22
CA ILE A 143 -7.48 13.63 -12.31
C ILE A 143 -6.43 12.91 -13.15
N SER A 144 -5.18 13.41 -13.13
CA SER A 144 -4.07 12.77 -13.85
C SER A 144 -3.50 11.59 -13.05
N ARG A 145 -3.18 10.50 -13.74
CA ARG A 145 -2.52 9.31 -13.13
C ARG A 145 -1.20 9.68 -12.44
N ARG A 146 -0.45 10.64 -12.99
CA ARG A 146 0.79 11.13 -12.38
C ARG A 146 0.55 11.86 -11.06
N ASP A 147 -0.60 12.48 -10.88
CA ASP A 147 -0.96 13.18 -9.64
C ASP A 147 -1.40 12.19 -8.55
N LEU A 148 -1.95 11.04 -8.94
CA LEU A 148 -2.26 9.93 -8.02
C LEU A 148 -0.99 9.25 -7.48
N LEU A 149 0.03 9.11 -8.32
CA LEU A 149 1.32 8.48 -7.97
C LEU A 149 2.34 9.45 -7.36
N ARG A 150 2.21 10.75 -7.64
CA ARG A 150 3.01 11.80 -7.00
C ARG A 150 2.24 12.33 -5.78
N GLY A 151 2.22 11.57 -4.69
CA GLY A 151 2.24 12.23 -3.38
C GLY A 151 3.48 13.12 -3.37
N LYS A 152 3.30 14.44 -3.44
CA LYS A 152 4.38 15.43 -3.59
C LYS A 152 5.42 15.26 -2.48
N ALA A 153 6.49 14.52 -2.77
CA ALA A 153 7.80 14.83 -2.23
C ALA A 153 8.18 16.18 -2.85
N ARG A 154 7.88 17.28 -2.14
CA ARG A 154 8.44 18.59 -2.47
C ARG A 154 9.87 18.64 -1.93
N GLU A 155 10.81 18.90 -2.83
CA GLU A 155 12.06 19.61 -2.51
C GLU A 155 11.77 20.96 -1.86
#